data_AF-A0A5J4PC15-F1
#
_entry.id   AF-A0A5J4PC15-F1
#
_cell.length_a   1.000
_cell.length_b   1.000
_cell.length_c   1.000
_cell.angle_alpha   90.00
_cell.angle_beta   90.00
_cell.angle_gamma   90.00
#
_symmetry.space_group_name_H-M   'P 1'
#
loop_
_entity.id
_entity.type
_entity.pdbx_description
1 polymer ?
#
loop_
_entity_poly.entity_id
_entity_poly.type
_entity_poly.pdbx_seq_one_letter_code
_entity_poly.pdbx_strand_id
1 'polypeptide(L)'
;MKITLLLLCVSIGSAMAAVSSEAGNLTPYVENKADGVQQNTTPISGTVTDESGEPVIGASVVVVGTELGAITDLNGSFRLSVP
;
A
#
# COMPACT_ATOMS: atom_id res chain seq x y z
N MET A 1 33.26 2.54 11.79
CA MET A 1 32.35 3.31 12.67
C MET A 1 31.62 4.33 11.81
N LYS A 2 30.30 4.41 11.98
CA LYS A 2 29.37 5.45 11.49
C LYS A 2 29.06 5.44 9.99
N ILE A 3 28.00 4.72 9.60
CA ILE A 3 26.86 5.35 8.94
C ILE A 3 25.62 4.51 9.30
N THR A 4 25.08 4.78 10.49
CA THR A 4 23.76 4.31 10.92
C THR A 4 22.77 5.34 10.41
N LEU A 5 22.22 5.12 9.21
CA LEU A 5 21.11 5.92 8.69
C LEU A 5 19.80 5.22 9.08
N LEU A 6 19.48 5.32 10.37
CA LEU A 6 18.21 4.95 10.97
C LEU A 6 17.52 6.26 11.36
N LEU A 7 16.47 6.68 10.65
CA LEU A 7 15.39 7.58 11.11
C LEU A 7 14.49 8.01 9.93
N LEU A 8 13.43 7.24 9.70
CA LEU A 8 12.16 7.73 9.11
C LEU A 8 11.07 7.11 9.99
N CYS A 9 10.92 7.65 11.19
CA CYS A 9 9.81 8.53 11.56
C CYS A 9 8.48 7.78 11.67
N VAL A 10 8.24 7.33 12.90
CA VAL A 10 6.95 7.36 13.61
C VAL A 10 6.00 8.40 13.02
N SER A 11 4.82 7.96 12.52
CA SER A 11 3.52 8.64 12.69
C SER A 11 2.51 8.24 11.61
N ILE A 12 1.83 7.10 11.75
CA ILE A 12 0.45 6.98 11.23
C ILE A 12 -0.40 6.31 12.31
N GLY A 13 -0.49 7.00 13.45
CA GLY A 13 -1.64 6.88 14.33
C GLY A 13 -2.40 8.19 14.22
N SER A 14 -3.56 8.19 13.57
CA SER A 14 -4.47 9.33 13.57
C SER A 14 -5.83 8.84 14.06
N ALA A 15 -5.98 8.87 15.39
CA ALA A 15 -7.26 8.82 16.06
C ALA A 15 -8.04 10.10 15.75
N MET A 16 -9.31 9.95 15.37
CA MET A 16 -10.28 11.02 15.18
C MET A 16 -10.84 11.49 16.54
N ALA A 17 -10.54 12.72 16.93
CA ALA A 17 -11.13 13.35 18.11
C ALA A 17 -11.79 14.68 17.74
N ALA A 18 -13.12 14.69 17.94
CA ALA A 18 -14.01 15.80 18.32
C ALA A 18 -13.84 17.17 17.63
N VAL A 19 -14.85 17.52 16.82
CA VAL A 19 -15.19 18.90 16.48
C VAL A 19 -15.99 19.53 17.62
N SER A 20 -15.54 20.69 18.11
CA SER A 20 -16.33 21.60 18.95
C SER A 20 -15.99 23.02 18.51
N SER A 21 -17.04 23.73 18.10
CA SER A 21 -17.06 25.06 17.50
C SER A 21 -16.55 26.15 18.44
N GLU A 22 -15.85 27.16 17.91
CA GLU A 22 -15.86 28.53 18.46
C GLU A 22 -15.32 29.55 17.44
N ALA A 23 -16.01 30.69 17.40
CA ALA A 23 -15.99 31.69 16.35
C ALA A 23 -14.75 32.60 16.39
N GLY A 24 -14.35 33.06 15.20
CA GLY A 24 -13.68 34.34 15.01
C GLY A 24 -12.17 34.35 15.18
N ASN A 25 -11.44 34.20 14.07
CA ASN A 25 -10.43 35.18 13.64
C ASN A 25 -9.99 34.88 12.21
N LEU A 26 -10.01 35.90 11.35
CA LEU A 26 -9.54 35.84 9.97
C LEU A 26 -8.01 35.74 9.99
N THR A 27 -7.49 34.52 9.92
CA THR A 27 -6.15 34.28 9.37
C THR A 27 -6.36 33.42 8.13
N PRO A 28 -5.63 33.67 7.02
CA PRO A 28 -5.65 32.75 5.90
C PRO A 28 -5.04 31.44 6.39
N TYR A 29 -5.88 30.51 6.82
CA TYR A 29 -5.49 29.11 6.97
C TYR A 29 -5.18 28.66 5.55
N VAL A 30 -3.88 28.65 5.22
CA VAL A 30 -3.39 27.91 4.08
C VAL A 30 -3.72 26.47 4.38
N GLU A 31 -4.90 26.03 3.90
CA GLU A 31 -5.26 24.63 3.76
C GLU A 31 -4.21 24.05 2.81
N ASN A 32 -3.07 23.65 3.38
CA ASN A 32 -2.24 22.64 2.78
C ASN A 32 -3.12 21.40 2.78
N LYS A 33 -3.93 21.28 1.72
CA LYS A 33 -4.26 19.96 1.22
C LYS A 33 -2.92 19.31 1.00
N ALA A 34 -2.50 18.52 1.98
CA ALA A 34 -1.53 17.50 1.75
C ALA A 34 -2.17 16.68 0.64
N ASP A 35 -1.75 16.95 -0.59
CA ASP A 35 -1.98 16.10 -1.73
C ASP A 35 -1.39 14.77 -1.30
N GLY A 36 -2.24 13.94 -0.68
CA GLY A 36 -1.91 12.58 -0.36
C GLY A 36 -1.53 11.99 -1.69
N VAL A 37 -0.24 11.77 -1.89
CA VAL A 37 0.27 11.11 -3.08
C VAL A 37 -0.39 9.74 -3.07
N GLN A 38 -1.52 9.64 -3.75
CA GLN A 38 -2.19 8.39 -4.00
C GLN A 38 -1.20 7.61 -4.85
N GLN A 39 -0.48 6.71 -4.20
CA GLN A 39 0.33 5.72 -4.90
C GLN A 39 -0.65 5.05 -5.85
N ASN A 40 -0.48 5.29 -7.15
CA ASN A 40 -1.37 4.82 -8.20
C ASN A 40 -1.17 3.31 -8.36
N THR A 41 -1.48 2.55 -7.32
CA THR A 41 -1.29 1.11 -7.31
C THR A 41 -2.51 0.47 -7.92
N THR A 42 -2.31 -0.23 -9.03
CA THR A 42 -3.35 -1.06 -9.63
C THR A 42 -3.33 -2.44 -8.95
N PRO A 43 -4.43 -2.86 -8.29
CA PRO A 43 -4.53 -4.20 -7.73
C PRO A 43 -4.77 -5.22 -8.84
N ILE A 44 -3.90 -6.22 -8.94
CA ILE A 44 -4.02 -7.36 -9.85
C ILE A 44 -4.28 -8.61 -9.00
N SER A 45 -5.25 -9.41 -9.40
CA SER A 45 -5.57 -10.68 -8.74
C SER A 45 -5.85 -11.75 -9.79
N GLY A 46 -5.53 -12.99 -9.47
CA GLY A 46 -5.80 -14.14 -10.33
C GLY A 46 -5.56 -15.46 -9.61
N THR A 47 -5.70 -16.55 -10.35
CA THR A 47 -5.44 -17.92 -9.90
C THR A 47 -4.46 -18.58 -10.88
N VAL A 48 -3.45 -19.25 -10.34
CA VAL A 48 -2.49 -20.05 -11.12
C VAL A 48 -2.99 -21.48 -11.16
N THR A 49 -3.14 -22.04 -12.36
CA THR A 49 -3.60 -23.41 -12.60
C THR A 49 -2.62 -24.16 -13.50
N ASP A 50 -2.53 -25.47 -13.32
CA ASP A 50 -1.79 -26.39 -14.20
C ASP A 50 -2.60 -26.71 -15.49
N GLU A 51 -2.03 -27.48 -16.43
CA GLU A 51 -2.67 -27.96 -17.65
C GLU A 51 -3.95 -28.77 -17.37
N SER A 52 -4.02 -29.41 -16.20
CA SER A 52 -5.19 -30.16 -15.74
C SER A 52 -6.31 -29.28 -15.15
N GLY A 53 -6.08 -27.97 -15.00
CA GLY A 53 -7.02 -27.03 -14.36
C GLY A 53 -6.95 -27.00 -12.82
N GLU A 54 -6.01 -27.74 -12.22
CA GLU A 54 -5.82 -27.78 -10.76
C GLU A 54 -5.05 -26.54 -10.28
N PRO A 55 -5.43 -25.94 -9.13
CA PRO A 55 -4.75 -24.78 -8.58
C PRO A 55 -3.33 -25.12 -8.11
N VAL A 56 -2.37 -24.28 -8.49
CA VAL A 56 -0.96 -24.46 -8.12
C VAL A 56 -0.65 -23.67 -6.86
N ILE A 57 -0.39 -24.38 -5.76
CA ILE A 57 -0.03 -23.82 -4.45
C ILE A 57 1.48 -23.53 -4.41
N GLY A 58 1.88 -22.37 -3.88
CA GLY A 58 3.29 -22.03 -3.73
C GLY A 58 3.99 -21.63 -5.04
N ALA A 59 3.23 -21.32 -6.09
CA ALA A 59 3.78 -20.80 -7.32
C ALA A 59 4.30 -19.37 -7.12
N SER A 60 5.44 -19.05 -7.75
CA SER A 60 6.00 -17.71 -7.75
C SER A 60 5.45 -16.89 -8.91
N VAL A 61 4.79 -15.77 -8.59
CA VAL A 61 4.26 -14.80 -9.55
C VAL A 61 5.11 -13.54 -9.45
N VAL A 62 5.78 -13.15 -10.53
CA VAL A 62 6.67 -11.98 -10.55
C VAL A 62 6.22 -11.03 -11.66
N VAL A 63 6.22 -9.74 -11.37
CA VAL A 63 5.95 -8.71 -12.38
C VAL A 63 7.22 -8.40 -13.13
N VAL A 64 7.19 -8.70 -14.44
CA VAL A 64 8.33 -8.52 -15.34
C VAL A 64 8.88 -7.11 -15.24
N GLY A 65 10.20 -7.00 -15.01
CA GLY A 65 10.89 -5.72 -14.88
C GLY A 65 10.81 -5.06 -13.50
N THR A 66 10.22 -5.72 -12.50
CA THR A 66 10.17 -5.24 -11.12
C THR A 66 10.63 -6.32 -10.14
N GLU A 67 10.91 -5.93 -8.89
CA GLU A 67 11.15 -6.86 -7.79
C GLU A 67 9.84 -7.27 -7.08
N LEU A 68 8.69 -6.85 -7.60
CA LEU A 68 7.39 -7.16 -7.02
C LEU A 68 6.95 -8.56 -7.45
N GLY A 69 6.63 -9.38 -6.45
CA GLY A 69 6.08 -10.71 -6.66
C GLY A 69 5.19 -11.17 -5.50
N ALA A 70 4.41 -12.22 -5.76
CA ALA A 70 3.56 -12.89 -4.79
C ALA A 70 3.76 -14.40 -4.90
N ILE A 71 3.50 -15.09 -3.79
CA ILE A 71 3.38 -16.54 -3.75
C ILE A 71 1.89 -16.88 -3.72
N THR A 72 1.47 -17.91 -4.46
CA THR A 72 0.07 -18.34 -4.47
C THR A 72 -0.32 -19.09 -3.20
N ASP A 73 -1.54 -18.86 -2.73
CA ASP A 73 -2.13 -19.52 -1.56
C ASP A 73 -2.61 -20.95 -1.86
N LEU A 74 -3.27 -21.60 -0.88
CA LEU A 74 -3.83 -22.95 -0.97
C LEU A 74 -4.85 -23.15 -2.12
N ASN A 75 -5.44 -22.05 -2.62
CA ASN A 75 -6.37 -22.07 -3.75
C ASN A 75 -5.71 -21.67 -5.07
N GLY A 76 -4.38 -21.54 -5.12
CA GLY A 76 -3.64 -21.03 -6.28
C GLY A 76 -3.85 -19.53 -6.52
N SER A 77 -4.57 -18.83 -5.64
CA SER A 77 -4.87 -17.41 -5.79
C SER A 77 -3.67 -16.53 -5.44
N PHE A 78 -3.53 -15.39 -6.12
CA PHE A 78 -2.56 -14.35 -5.80
C PHE A 78 -3.19 -12.97 -5.87
N ARG A 79 -2.62 -12.02 -5.14
CA ARG A 79 -2.98 -10.60 -5.19
C ARG A 79 -1.72 -9.74 -5.11
N LEU A 80 -1.56 -8.83 -6.06
CA LEU A 80 -0.40 -7.96 -6.17
C LEU A 80 -0.82 -6.53 -6.46
N SER A 81 -0.13 -5.56 -5.86
CA SER A 81 -0.34 -4.14 -6.16
C SER A 81 0.85 -3.66 -7.00
N VAL A 82 0.60 -3.32 -8.26
CA VAL A 82 1.63 -2.77 -9.16
C VAL A 82 1.51 -1.25 -9.25
N PRO A 83 2.62 -0.50 -9.27
CA PRO A 83 2.60 0.96 -9.45
C PRO A 83 2.21 1.38 -10.89
#